data_AF-F0G7P1-F1
#
_entry.id   AF-F0G7P1-F1
#
_cell.length_a   1.000
_cell.length_b   1.000
_cell.length_c   1.000
_cell.angle_alpha   90.00
_cell.angle_beta   90.00
_cell.angle_gamma   90.00
#
_symmetry.space_group_name_H-M   'P 1'
#
loop_
_entity.id
_entity.type
_entity.pdbx_description
1 polymer ?
#
loop_
_entity_poly.entity_id
_entity_poly.type
_entity_poly.pdbx_seq_one_letter_code
_entity_poly.pdbx_strand_id
1 'polypeptide(L)'
;CIAAGLAGPRRATCGAPRDFVLGVTLMNGRGETLRFGGQVVKNVAGYDVSRLMAGSLGTLGLMLDLSIKVLPVPVAEVTLKFEMTATDAVRKLNEWGGHPLP
;
A
#
# COMPACT_ATOMS: atom_id res chain seq x y z
N CYS A 1 3.79 -1.37 -10.38
CA CYS A 1 2.67 -1.52 -9.40
C CYS A 1 2.53 -0.29 -8.49
N ILE A 2 3.60 0.16 -7.80
CA ILE A 2 3.55 1.30 -6.87
C ILE A 2 3.10 2.61 -7.54
N ALA A 3 3.71 2.96 -8.68
CA ALA A 3 3.31 4.14 -9.46
C ALA A 3 1.83 4.12 -9.85
N ALA A 4 1.30 2.95 -10.15
CA ALA A 4 -0.10 2.76 -10.54
C ALA A 4 -1.07 2.66 -9.34
N GLY A 5 -0.56 2.61 -8.10
CA GLY A 5 -1.40 2.51 -6.90
C GLY A 5 -2.24 1.22 -6.83
N LEU A 6 -1.85 0.16 -7.54
CA LEU A 6 -2.63 -1.07 -7.65
C LEU A 6 -2.76 -1.76 -6.29
N ALA A 7 -3.98 -1.99 -5.84
CA ALA A 7 -4.28 -2.66 -4.58
C ALA A 7 -5.21 -3.86 -4.81
N GLY A 8 -4.85 -5.01 -4.24
CA GLY A 8 -5.64 -6.24 -4.33
C GLY A 8 -6.68 -6.38 -3.21
N PRO A 9 -7.42 -7.52 -3.18
CA PRO A 9 -8.48 -7.78 -2.19
C PRO A 9 -8.02 -7.69 -0.72
N ARG A 10 -6.75 -7.99 -0.44
CA ARG A 10 -6.15 -7.85 0.91
C ARG A 10 -6.02 -6.40 1.39
N ARG A 11 -6.34 -5.39 0.57
CA ARG A 11 -6.25 -3.97 0.95
C ARG A 11 -7.00 -3.66 2.24
N ALA A 12 -8.16 -4.27 2.46
CA ALA A 12 -9.01 -4.01 3.62
C ALA A 12 -8.32 -4.36 4.95
N THR A 13 -7.46 -5.39 4.96
CA THR A 13 -6.78 -5.90 6.16
C THR A 13 -5.29 -5.55 6.22
N CYS A 14 -4.61 -5.51 5.07
CA CYS A 14 -3.17 -5.29 4.98
C CYS A 14 -2.79 -3.84 4.60
N GLY A 15 -3.71 -3.06 4.03
CA GLY A 15 -3.46 -1.71 3.53
C GLY A 15 -3.17 -1.63 2.03
N ALA A 16 -3.09 -0.40 1.51
CA ALA A 16 -2.77 -0.10 0.10
C ALA A 16 -1.26 0.11 -0.09
N PRO A 17 -0.71 0.04 -1.33
CA PRO A 17 0.72 0.21 -1.58
C PRO A 17 1.34 1.44 -0.91
N ARG A 18 0.63 2.57 -0.88
CA ARG A 18 1.08 3.81 -0.22
C ARG A 18 1.39 3.62 1.26
N ASP A 19 0.67 2.73 1.95
CA ASP A 19 0.82 2.51 3.39
C ASP A 19 2.09 1.71 3.70
N PHE A 20 2.72 1.12 2.68
CA PHE A 20 3.93 0.34 2.76
C PHE A 20 5.19 1.11 2.33
N VAL A 21 5.05 2.21 1.59
CA VAL A 21 6.21 3.01 1.16
C VAL A 21 6.76 3.81 2.35
N LEU A 22 8.02 3.56 2.71
CA LEU A 22 8.75 4.26 3.76
C LEU A 22 9.66 5.36 3.17
N GLY A 23 10.20 5.11 1.99
CA GLY A 23 11.10 6.04 1.30
C GLY A 23 11.16 5.79 -0.20
N VAL A 24 11.60 6.81 -0.94
CA VAL A 24 11.73 6.78 -2.39
C VAL A 24 12.97 7.57 -2.83
N THR A 25 13.71 7.01 -3.77
CA THR A 25 14.68 7.75 -4.59
C THR A 25 14.05 7.99 -5.96
N LEU A 26 13.99 9.23 -6.41
CA LEU A 26 13.43 9.59 -7.71
C LEU A 26 14.32 10.54 -8.49
N MET A 27 14.18 10.53 -9.80
CA MET A 27 14.78 11.52 -10.71
C MET A 27 13.70 12.51 -11.15
N ASN A 28 13.97 13.81 -10.98
CA ASN A 28 13.04 14.86 -11.41
C ASN A 28 13.21 15.19 -12.91
N GLY A 29 12.38 16.09 -13.44
CA GLY A 29 12.43 16.51 -14.84
C GLY A 29 13.72 17.25 -15.26
N ARG A 30 14.59 17.60 -14.31
CA ARG A 30 15.92 18.18 -14.55
C ARG A 30 17.04 17.15 -14.55
N GLY A 31 16.74 15.87 -14.32
CA GLY A 31 17.73 14.80 -14.19
C GLY A 31 18.40 14.72 -12.81
N GLU A 32 17.92 15.50 -11.83
CA GLU A 32 18.48 15.49 -10.48
C GLU A 32 17.88 14.33 -9.68
N THR A 33 18.73 13.62 -8.93
CA THR A 33 18.30 12.54 -8.04
C THR A 33 17.92 13.10 -6.67
N LEU A 34 16.67 12.87 -6.26
CA LEU A 34 16.10 13.32 -5.00
C LEU A 34 15.75 12.10 -4.14
N ARG A 35 15.97 12.22 -2.82
CA ARG A 35 15.65 11.17 -1.83
C ARG A 35 14.66 11.70 -0.81
N PHE A 36 13.58 10.96 -0.59
CA PHE A 36 12.53 11.31 0.36
C PHE A 36 12.21 10.14 1.29
N GLY A 37 11.97 10.44 2.55
CA GLY A 37 11.76 9.43 3.60
C GLY A 37 13.06 8.71 3.97
N GLY A 38 12.94 7.49 4.49
CA GLY A 38 14.07 6.67 4.91
C GLY A 38 13.64 5.28 5.38
N GLN A 39 14.59 4.45 5.83
CA GLN A 39 14.30 3.11 6.36
C GLN A 39 13.69 3.12 7.77
N VAL A 40 13.46 4.29 8.35
CA VAL A 40 12.90 4.45 9.69
C VAL A 40 11.40 4.77 9.62
N VAL A 41 10.63 4.12 10.50
CA VAL A 41 9.16 4.25 10.55
C VAL A 41 8.72 5.64 11.04
N LYS A 42 9.54 6.32 11.85
CA LYS A 42 9.28 7.68 12.32
C LYS A 42 9.98 8.70 11.43
N ASN A 43 9.24 9.28 10.50
CA ASN A 43 9.64 10.46 9.75
C ASN A 43 8.72 11.62 10.17
N VAL A 44 9.22 12.51 11.04
CA VAL A 44 8.42 13.61 11.63
C VAL A 44 8.74 14.96 10.97
N ALA A 45 9.73 15.01 10.08
CA ALA A 45 10.14 16.24 9.40
C ALA A 45 9.73 16.24 7.91
N GLY A 46 9.01 17.28 7.50
CA GLY A 46 8.69 17.57 6.10
C GLY A 46 7.42 16.89 5.57
N TYR A 47 7.22 17.03 4.26
CA TYR A 47 6.09 16.42 3.55
C TYR A 47 6.34 14.94 3.26
N ASP A 48 5.28 14.13 3.34
CA ASP A 48 5.32 12.69 3.04
C ASP A 48 5.31 12.43 1.52
N VAL A 49 6.40 12.84 0.86
CA VAL A 49 6.58 12.68 -0.59
C VAL A 49 6.66 11.20 -0.96
N SER A 50 7.18 10.34 -0.08
CA SER A 50 7.29 8.91 -0.36
C SER A 50 5.91 8.25 -0.52
N ARG A 51 4.93 8.56 0.34
CA ARG A 51 3.56 8.08 0.13
C ARG A 51 2.86 8.74 -1.06
N LEU A 52 3.16 10.00 -1.36
CA LEU A 52 2.61 10.71 -2.53
C LEU A 52 3.00 10.04 -3.86
N MET A 53 4.19 9.43 -3.94
CA MET A 53 4.64 8.76 -5.16
C MET A 53 3.82 7.51 -5.52
N ALA A 54 3.15 6.89 -4.54
CA ALA A 54 2.25 5.77 -4.80
C ALA A 54 0.95 6.28 -5.47
N GLY A 55 0.67 5.80 -6.69
CA GLY A 55 -0.43 6.31 -7.51
C GLY A 55 -0.07 7.51 -8.41
N SER A 56 1.20 7.94 -8.45
CA SER A 56 1.66 9.06 -9.28
C SER A 56 1.65 8.79 -10.79
N LEU A 57 1.48 7.54 -11.22
CA LEU A 57 1.57 7.10 -12.62
C LEU A 57 2.88 7.52 -13.32
N GLY A 58 3.94 7.80 -12.56
CA GLY A 58 5.22 8.29 -13.08
C GLY A 58 5.23 9.78 -13.45
N THR A 59 4.14 10.51 -13.22
CA THR A 59 4.02 11.93 -13.61
C THR A 59 4.80 12.88 -12.71
N LEU A 60 5.10 12.48 -11.47
CA LEU A 60 5.81 13.29 -10.49
C LEU A 60 7.34 13.07 -10.49
N GLY A 61 7.83 12.20 -11.36
CA GLY A 61 9.24 11.85 -11.48
C GLY A 61 9.43 10.35 -11.71
N LEU A 62 10.63 10.00 -12.17
CA LEU A 62 11.03 8.60 -12.39
C LEU A 62 11.48 8.00 -11.06
N MET A 63 10.76 6.99 -10.56
CA MET A 63 11.17 6.26 -9.36
C MET A 63 12.34 5.33 -9.69
N LEU A 64 13.44 5.49 -8.96
CA LEU A 64 14.68 4.72 -9.11
C LEU A 64 14.80 3.62 -8.06
N ASP A 65 14.47 3.94 -6.81
CA ASP A 65 14.56 3.02 -5.67
C ASP A 65 13.40 3.27 -4.69
N LEU A 66 12.93 2.21 -4.03
CA LEU A 66 11.84 2.26 -3.07
C LEU A 66 12.19 1.45 -1.81
N SER A 67 12.08 2.10 -0.66
CA SER A 67 12.10 1.42 0.64
C SER A 67 10.67 1.10 1.06
N ILE A 68 10.35 -0.19 1.18
CA ILE A 68 9.00 -0.69 1.44
C ILE A 68 9.04 -1.51 2.73
N LYS A 69 8.12 -1.25 3.66
CA LYS A 69 7.95 -2.11 4.85
C LYS A 69 7.34 -3.44 4.41
N VAL A 70 7.77 -4.54 5.02
CA VAL A 70 7.18 -5.86 4.77
C VAL A 70 6.37 -6.32 5.98
N LEU A 71 5.33 -7.10 5.73
CA LEU A 71 4.58 -7.77 6.80
C LEU A 71 5.20 -9.15 7.04
N PRO A 72 5.14 -9.66 8.29
CA PRO A 72 5.48 -11.04 8.57
C PRO A 72 4.68 -12.02 7.71
N VAL A 73 5.27 -13.17 7.42
CA VAL A 73 4.55 -14.28 6.78
C VAL A 73 3.48 -14.79 7.76
N PRO A 74 2.22 -14.96 7.34
CA PRO A 74 1.18 -15.50 8.21
C PRO A 74 1.50 -16.94 8.61
N VAL A 75 1.23 -17.30 9.87
CA VAL A 75 1.46 -18.66 10.41
C VAL A 75 0.56 -19.69 9.72
N ALA A 76 -0.65 -19.29 9.33
CA ALA A 76 -1.59 -20.11 8.58
C ALA A 76 -2.43 -19.23 7.64
N GLU A 77 -2.86 -19.80 6.51
CA GLU A 77 -3.78 -19.17 5.57
C GLU A 77 -4.84 -20.20 5.15
N VAL A 78 -6.12 -19.79 5.15
CA VAL A 78 -7.25 -20.61 4.70
C VAL A 78 -8.11 -19.82 3.73
N THR A 79 -8.49 -20.43 2.61
CA THR A 79 -9.45 -19.85 1.66
C THR A 79 -10.80 -20.51 1.85
N LEU A 80 -11.84 -19.72 2.15
CA LEU A 80 -13.22 -20.17 2.26
C LEU A 80 -14.01 -19.69 1.04
N LYS A 81 -14.88 -20.57 0.52
CA LYS A 81 -15.77 -20.26 -0.61
C LYS A 81 -17.20 -20.61 -0.22
N PHE A 82 -18.11 -19.70 -0.49
CA PHE A 82 -19.53 -19.87 -0.22
C PHE A 82 -20.33 -19.50 -1.47
N GLU A 83 -21.41 -20.22 -1.72
CA GLU A 83 -22.36 -19.86 -2.75
C GLU A 83 -23.41 -18.91 -2.16
N MET A 84 -23.57 -17.74 -2.75
CA MET A 84 -24.49 -16.70 -2.27
C MET A 84 -24.81 -15.70 -3.37
N THR A 85 -25.91 -14.95 -3.18
CA THR A 85 -26.25 -13.82 -4.06
C THR A 85 -25.28 -12.66 -3.83
N ALA A 86 -25.15 -11.75 -4.82
CA ALA A 86 -24.31 -10.57 -4.68
C ALA A 86 -24.73 -9.67 -3.50
N THR A 87 -26.04 -9.54 -3.27
CA THR A 87 -26.60 -8.77 -2.15
C THR A 87 -26.22 -9.37 -0.80
N ASP A 88 -26.35 -10.69 -0.67
CA ASP A 88 -25.94 -11.40 0.56
C ASP A 88 -24.44 -11.31 0.81
N ALA A 89 -23.62 -11.34 -0.25
CA ALA A 89 -22.18 -11.19 -0.16
C ALA A 89 -21.75 -9.85 0.44
N VAL A 90 -22.34 -8.75 -0.04
CA VAL A 90 -22.04 -7.41 0.49
C VAL A 90 -22.47 -7.29 1.95
N ARG A 91 -23.66 -7.79 2.30
CA ARG A 91 -24.13 -7.80 3.70
C ARG A 91 -23.17 -8.59 4.59
N LYS A 92 -22.77 -9.79 4.16
CA LYS A 92 -21.90 -10.67 4.94
C LYS A 92 -20.50 -10.09 5.13
N LEU A 93 -19.94 -9.45 4.10
CA LEU A 93 -18.65 -8.75 4.19
C LEU A 93 -18.70 -7.61 5.22
N ASN A 94 -19.78 -6.83 5.26
CA ASN A 94 -19.94 -5.75 6.24
C ASN A 94 -20.09 -6.28 7.66
N GLU A 95 -20.87 -7.37 7.86
CA GLU A 95 -20.98 -8.05 9.15
C GLU A 95 -19.59 -8.52 9.63
N TRP A 96 -18.85 -9.25 8.78
CA TRP A 96 -17.52 -9.76 9.12
C TRP A 96 -16.49 -8.66 9.37
N GLY A 97 -16.51 -7.57 8.59
CA GLY A 97 -15.61 -6.43 8.78
C GLY A 97 -15.80 -5.70 10.10
N GLY A 98 -16.97 -5.85 10.75
CA GLY A 98 -17.25 -5.29 12.07
C GLY A 98 -16.76 -6.16 13.24
N HIS A 99 -16.38 -7.40 13.00
CA HIS A 99 -15.82 -8.28 14.03
C HIS A 99 -14.30 -8.07 14.15
N PRO A 100 -13.73 -8.19 15.36
CA PRO A 100 -12.28 -8.17 15.53
C PRO A 100 -11.65 -9.35 14.77
N LEU A 101 -10.47 -9.12 14.21
CA LEU A 101 -9.64 -10.20 13.68
C LEU A 101 -9.27 -11.15 14.84
N PRO A 102 -9.32 -12.48 14.64
CA PRO A 102 -8.92 -13.46 15.66
C PRO A 102 -7.44 -13.37 16.02
#